data_AF-A0A8S1MP53-F1
#
_entry.id   AF-A0A8S1MP53-F1
#
_cell.length_a   1.000
_cell.length_b   1.000
_cell.length_c   1.000
_cell.angle_alpha   90.00
_cell.angle_beta   90.00
_cell.angle_gamma   90.00
#
_symmetry.space_group_name_H-M   'P 1'
#
loop_
_entity.id
_entity.type
_entity.pdbx_description
1 polymer ?
#
loop_
_entity_poly.entity_id
_entity_poly.type
_entity_poly.pdbx_seq_one_letter_code
_entity_poly.pdbx_strand_id
1 'polypeptide(L)' 'MKQESVTYTKDGLDALTFTAEGDIRQAINNLQAPHTGFGLVNRENVFKVFDVPNVDDLKKIFFIC' A
#
# COMPACT_ATOMS: atom_id res chain seq x y z
N MET A 1 -15.39 19.43 -5.60
CA MET A 1 -14.38 18.37 -5.40
C MET A 1 -15.07 17.24 -4.65
N LYS A 2 -15.35 16.11 -5.31
CA LYS A 2 -15.82 14.91 -4.62
C LYS A 2 -14.65 14.41 -3.78
N GLN A 3 -14.71 14.58 -2.46
CA GLN A 3 -13.96 13.69 -1.59
C GLN A 3 -14.55 12.31 -1.88
N GLU A 4 -13.82 11.48 -2.64
CA GLU A 4 -14.13 10.07 -2.67
C GLU A 4 -14.12 9.64 -1.20
N SER A 5 -15.22 9.03 -0.75
CA SER A 5 -15.34 8.49 0.60
C SER A 5 -14.45 7.26 0.68
N VAL A 6 -13.14 7.49 0.69
CA VAL A 6 -12.13 6.45 0.74
C VAL A 6 -12.07 5.95 2.17
N THR A 7 -12.40 4.68 2.37
CA THR A 7 -12.20 4.02 3.66
C THR A 7 -10.72 3.68 3.77
N TYR A 8 -10.02 4.27 4.74
CA TYR A 8 -8.60 4.02 4.98
C TYR A 8 -8.31 3.78 6.45
N THR A 9 -7.26 3.01 6.72
CA THR A 9 -6.69 2.86 8.08
C THR A 9 -5.41 3.66 8.20
N LYS A 10 -5.06 4.07 9.42
CA LYS A 10 -3.82 4.82 9.69
C LYS A 10 -2.58 4.06 9.22
N ASP A 11 -2.54 2.75 9.49
CA ASP A 11 -1.48 1.85 9.03
C ASP A 11 -1.36 1.76 7.49
N GLY A 12 -2.48 1.86 6.78
CA GLY A 12 -2.52 1.89 5.32
C GLY A 12 -1.95 3.20 4.76
N LEU A 13 -2.24 4.33 5.41
CA LEU A 13 -1.69 5.64 5.02
C LEU A 13 -0.17 5.71 5.27
N ASP A 14 0.30 5.17 6.38
CA ASP A 14 1.73 5.09 6.70
C ASP A 14 2.46 4.19 5.69
N ALA A 15 1.88 3.03 5.35
CA ALA A 15 2.42 2.14 4.32
C ALA A 15 2.47 2.81 2.94
N LEU A 16 1.41 3.54 2.56
CA LEU A 16 1.33 4.27 1.30
C LEU A 16 2.41 5.37 1.22
N THR A 17 2.59 6.11 2.31
CA THR A 17 3.62 7.15 2.42
C THR A 17 5.02 6.56 2.35
N PHE A 18 5.23 5.39 2.96
CA PHE A 18 6.48 4.64 2.89
C PHE A 18 6.78 4.17 1.45
N THR A 19 5.79 3.62 0.75
CA THR A 19 5.94 3.19 -0.66
C THR A 19 6.09 4.34 -1.64
N ALA A 20 5.69 5.56 -1.27
CA ALA A 20 5.73 6.71 -2.14
C ALA A 20 7.12 7.38 -2.22
N GLU A 21 8.10 6.95 -1.42
CA GLU A 21 9.48 7.48 -1.40
C GLU A 21 9.58 9.03 -1.33
N GLY A 22 8.52 9.71 -0.85
CA GLY A 22 8.43 11.17 -0.79
C GLY A 22 7.71 11.85 -1.98
N ASP A 23 7.30 11.14 -3.04
CA ASP A 23 6.42 11.70 -4.07
C ASP A 23 4.93 11.51 -3.72
N ILE A 24 4.35 12.58 -3.17
CA ILE A 24 2.95 12.63 -2.75
C ILE A 24 1.98 12.46 -3.95
N ARG A 25 2.37 12.83 -5.18
CA ARG A 25 1.50 12.62 -6.36
C ARG A 25 1.36 11.14 -6.66
N GLN A 26 2.45 10.39 -6.54
CA GLN A 26 2.43 8.95 -6.73
C GLN A 26 1.62 8.27 -5.62
N ALA A 27 1.78 8.71 -4.35
CA ALA A 27 0.96 8.24 -3.24
C ALA A 27 -0.54 8.37 -3.51
N ILE A 28 -1.00 9.54 -4.00
CA ILE A 28 -2.42 9.80 -4.25
C ILE A 28 -2.96 8.95 -5.39
N ASN A 29 -2.24 8.83 -6.50
CA ASN A 29 -2.65 7.96 -7.61
C ASN A 29 -2.76 6.50 -7.15
N ASN A 30 -1.84 6.09 -6.29
CA ASN A 30 -1.81 4.75 -5.78
C ASN A 30 -2.76 4.51 -4.60
N LEU A 31 -3.39 5.54 -4.03
CA LEU A 31 -4.49 5.40 -3.08
C LEU A 31 -5.75 4.87 -3.78
N GLN A 32 -5.95 5.28 -5.04
CA GLN A 32 -7.12 4.88 -5.82
C GLN A 32 -7.08 3.39 -6.19
N ALA A 33 -5.91 2.82 -6.50
CA ALA A 33 -5.78 1.40 -6.84
C ALA A 33 -6.33 0.42 -5.77
N PRO A 34 -5.91 0.49 -4.48
CA PRO A 34 -6.45 -0.36 -3.43
C PRO A 34 -7.89 0.01 -3.06
N HIS A 35 -8.31 1.27 -3.20
CA HIS A 35 -9.70 1.67 -2.97
C HIS A 35 -10.65 1.10 -4.04
N THR A 36 -10.29 1.17 -5.32
CA THR A 36 -11.08 0.62 -6.43
C THR A 36 -11.05 -0.91 -6.43
N GLY A 37 -9.93 -1.53 -6.05
CA GLY A 37 -9.79 -2.99 -6.01
C GLY A 37 -10.42 -3.66 -4.79
N PHE A 38 -10.27 -3.07 -3.61
CA PHE A 38 -10.61 -3.71 -2.33
C PHE A 38 -11.57 -2.90 -1.45
N GLY A 39 -11.93 -1.66 -1.84
CA GLY A 39 -12.83 -0.79 -1.08
C GLY A 39 -12.25 -0.22 0.22
N LEU A 40 -11.10 -0.74 0.68
CA LEU A 40 -10.42 -0.38 1.92
C LEU A 40 -8.91 -0.23 1.69
N VAL A 41 -8.37 0.93 2.06
CA VAL A 41 -6.93 1.19 2.06
C VAL A 41 -6.35 0.76 3.41
N ASN A 42 -5.83 -0.46 3.49
CA ASN A 42 -5.09 -0.99 4.63
C ASN A 42 -3.67 -1.40 4.22
N ARG A 43 -2.78 -1.66 5.19
CA ARG A 43 -1.38 -2.03 4.93
C ARG A 43 -1.24 -3.26 4.01
N GLU A 44 -2.08 -4.28 4.21
CA GLU A 44 -2.04 -5.49 3.38
C GLU A 44 -2.41 -5.24 1.92
N ASN A 45 -3.46 -4.47 1.67
CA ASN A 45 -3.93 -4.16 0.33
C ASN A 45 -2.94 -3.24 -0.38
N VAL A 46 -2.30 -2.32 0.36
CA VAL A 46 -1.18 -1.52 -0.16
C VAL A 46 -0.04 -2.47 -0.55
N PHE A 47 0.47 -3.32 0.34
CA PHE A 47 1.59 -4.22 -0.01
C PHE A 47 1.28 -5.19 -1.15
N LYS A 48 0.02 -5.65 -1.27
CA LYS A 48 -0.45 -6.46 -2.40
C LYS A 48 -0.49 -5.72 -3.73
N VAL A 49 -0.87 -4.43 -3.73
CA VAL A 49 -0.95 -3.63 -4.97
C VAL A 49 0.44 -3.20 -5.43
N PHE A 50 1.36 -3.00 -4.49
CA PHE A 50 2.69 -2.48 -4.74
C PHE A 50 3.79 -3.54 -4.82
N ASP A 51 3.43 -4.83 -4.74
CA ASP A 51 4.37 -5.96 -4.73
C ASP A 51 5.52 -5.80 -3.72
N VAL A 52 5.24 -5.15 -2.59
CA VAL A 52 6.24 -4.97 -1.53
C VAL A 52 6.34 -6.29 -0.79
N PRO A 53 7.51 -6.97 -0.81
CA PRO A 53 7.65 -8.24 -0.12
C PRO A 53 7.48 -8.03 1.38
N ASN A 54 6.64 -8.84 2.01
CA ASN A 54 6.52 -8.83 3.45
C ASN A 54 7.81 -9.43 4.05
N VAL A 55 8.13 -9.06 5.29
CA VAL A 55 9.35 -9.48 5.99
C VAL A 55 9.49 -11.02 6.00
N ASP A 56 8.38 -11.75 6.00
CA ASP A 56 8.38 -13.21 5.96
C ASP A 56 8.73 -13.80 4.60
N ASP A 57 8.48 -13.11 3.49
CA ASP A 57 8.90 -13.55 2.15
C ASP A 57 10.41 -13.37 1.94
N LEU A 58 10.98 -12.30 2.50
CA LEU A 58 12.44 -12.10 2.52
C LEU A 58 13.16 -13.21 3.29
N LYS A 59 12.60 -13.68 4.41
CA LYS A 59 13.17 -14.81 5.19
C LYS A 59 13.22 -16.10 4.38
N LYS A 60 12.20 -16.37 3.54
CA LYS A 60 12.18 -17.57 2.68
C LYS A 60 13.31 -17.55 1.65
N ILE A 61 13.59 -16.38 1.06
CA ILE A 61 14.69 -16.21 0.11
C ILE A 61 16.04 -16.43 0.80
N PHE A 62 16.23 -15.89 2.02
CA PHE A 62 17.48 -16.05 2.76
C PHE A 62 17.77 -17.49 3.18
N PHE A 63 16.74 -18.31 3.41
CA PHE A 63 16.87 -19.72 3.79
C PHE A 63 17.10 -20.67 2.61
N ILE A 64 16.87 -20.20 1.38
CA ILE A 64 17.10 -20.97 0.14
C ILE A 64 18.57 -20.90 -0.31
N CYS A 65 19.36 -19.98 0.25
CA CYS A 65 20.81 -19.86 0.01
C CYS A 65 21.61 -20.64 1.06
#